data_AF-A0A7J6MG89-F1
#
_entry.id   AF-A0A7J6MG89-F1
#
_cell.length_a   1.000
_cell.length_b   1.000
_cell.length_c   1.000
_cell.angle_alpha   90.00
_cell.angle_beta   90.00
_cell.angle_gamma   90.00
#
_symmetry.space_group_name_H-M   'P 1'
#
loop_
_entity.id
_entity.type
_entity.pdbx_description
1 polymer ?
#
loop_
_entity_poly.entity_id
_entity_poly.type
_entity_poly.pdbx_seq_one_letter_code
_entity_poly.pdbx_strand_id
1 'polypeptide(L)'
;MRVHWSILLSILALAVLFSETPTVALAETEVEVQEEDDPDDDDELFADSPDELDDETEDEDDEEDDDVLGESPIEKAKREEEEANAVDEDLTPTQKKDRMSACLSVARIHFNRHEGDLKDTIDEIMNQHGVQTEQAIQFLQMGMIRNCYFYITPELMSDYQSSPAKFLEDDAKITAMLNTDPSSGPSGQMSPQQFELLEEILKSEASSGAAVGLPGDSMTSLQKAVYMLGVFAAFFGVAAYATKRLIQQEEGPSKKKSHTSKSLKHEKKMEARAAKKTKAN
;
A
#
# COMPACT_ATOMS: atom_id res chain seq x y z
N MET A 1 26.09 -11.43 37.30
CA MET A 1 25.42 -12.16 36.20
C MET A 1 23.99 -12.61 36.54
N ARG A 2 23.19 -11.82 37.29
CA ARG A 2 21.77 -12.16 37.58
C ARG A 2 20.75 -11.30 36.82
N VAL A 3 21.20 -10.24 36.14
CA VAL A 3 20.32 -9.25 35.50
C VAL A 3 19.80 -9.73 34.13
N HIS A 4 20.54 -10.60 33.43
CA HIS A 4 20.11 -11.11 32.11
C HIS A 4 18.93 -12.09 32.17
N TRP A 5 18.73 -12.79 33.29
CA TRP A 5 17.64 -13.77 33.42
C TRP A 5 16.26 -13.12 33.58
N SER A 6 16.17 -11.97 34.24
CA SER A 6 14.89 -11.25 34.38
C SER A 6 14.39 -10.68 33.06
N ILE A 7 15.29 -10.28 32.16
CA ILE A 7 14.92 -9.74 30.85
C ILE A 7 14.37 -10.85 29.95
N LEU A 8 15.02 -12.02 29.93
CA LEU A 8 14.57 -13.17 29.15
C LEU A 8 13.21 -13.69 29.63
N LEU A 9 12.96 -13.74 30.95
CA LEU A 9 11.66 -14.13 31.49
C LEU A 9 10.55 -13.12 31.16
N SER A 10 10.86 -11.83 31.09
CA SER A 10 9.87 -10.81 30.74
C SER A 10 9.49 -10.86 29.25
N ILE A 11 10.44 -11.16 28.37
CA ILE A 11 10.18 -11.32 26.92
C ILE A 11 9.34 -12.60 26.68
N LEU A 12 9.64 -13.68 27.41
CA LEU A 12 8.91 -14.95 27.26
C LEU A 12 7.47 -14.86 27.79
N ALA A 13 7.23 -14.07 28.83
CA ALA A 13 5.87 -13.80 29.33
C ALA A 13 5.04 -12.92 28.37
N LEU A 14 5.67 -11.96 27.68
CA LEU A 14 5.00 -11.14 26.66
C LEU A 14 4.64 -11.96 25.41
N ALA A 15 5.46 -12.95 25.03
CA ALA A 15 5.17 -13.82 23.90
C ALA A 15 3.96 -14.74 24.14
N VAL A 16 3.71 -15.18 25.39
CA VAL A 16 2.58 -16.07 25.73
C VAL A 16 1.25 -15.30 25.79
N LEU A 17 1.26 -13.99 26.09
CA LEU A 17 0.04 -13.18 26.09
C LEU A 17 -0.43 -12.75 24.68
N PHE A 18 0.39 -12.95 23.65
CA PHE A 18 0.04 -12.68 22.26
C PHE A 18 -0.34 -13.92 21.45
N SER A 19 -0.33 -15.13 22.03
CA SER A 19 -0.75 -16.35 21.33
C SER A 19 -2.26 -16.65 21.42
N GLU A 20 -3.04 -15.88 22.17
CA GLU A 20 -4.50 -15.98 22.17
C GLU A 20 -5.08 -15.00 21.15
N THR A 21 -5.03 -15.38 19.86
CA THR A 21 -5.86 -14.71 18.85
C THR A 21 -7.32 -15.06 19.13
N PRO A 22 -8.21 -14.08 19.38
CA PRO A 22 -9.63 -14.37 19.44
C PRO A 22 -10.07 -14.86 18.06
N THR A 23 -10.62 -16.07 18.03
CA THR A 23 -11.40 -16.59 16.91
C THR A 23 -12.60 -15.66 16.75
N VAL A 24 -12.46 -14.64 15.89
CA VAL A 24 -13.58 -13.79 15.49
C VAL A 24 -14.48 -14.69 14.65
N ALA A 25 -15.58 -15.13 15.26
CA ALA A 25 -16.69 -15.74 14.54
C ALA A 25 -17.15 -14.73 13.49
N LEU A 26 -16.99 -15.10 12.22
CA LEU A 26 -17.61 -14.41 11.10
C LEU A 26 -19.12 -14.43 11.34
N ALA A 27 -19.66 -13.30 11.77
CA ALA A 27 -21.08 -13.05 11.68
C ALA A 27 -21.39 -12.89 10.19
N GLU A 28 -22.17 -13.81 9.65
CA GLU A 28 -22.77 -13.73 8.32
C GLU A 28 -23.65 -12.48 8.30
N THR A 29 -23.14 -11.39 7.72
CA THR A 29 -23.97 -10.25 7.32
C THR A 29 -24.65 -10.63 6.02
N GLU A 30 -25.90 -11.04 6.13
CA GLU A 30 -26.84 -11.11 5.01
C GLU A 30 -26.98 -9.69 4.44
N VAL A 31 -26.43 -9.50 3.23
CA VAL A 31 -26.64 -8.27 2.45
C VAL A 31 -28.01 -8.39 1.83
N GLU A 32 -28.97 -7.67 2.39
CA GLU A 32 -30.30 -7.47 1.82
C GLU A 32 -30.12 -6.64 0.53
N VAL A 33 -30.25 -7.30 -0.63
CA VAL A 33 -30.25 -6.64 -1.93
C VAL A 33 -31.53 -5.84 -2.03
N GLN A 34 -31.39 -4.52 -1.94
CA GLN A 34 -32.47 -3.58 -2.20
C GLN A 34 -32.59 -3.43 -3.73
N GLU A 35 -33.55 -4.13 -4.32
CA GLU A 35 -34.01 -3.88 -5.69
C GLU A 35 -34.66 -2.49 -5.70
N GLU A 36 -33.96 -1.49 -6.24
CA GLU A 36 -34.59 -0.24 -6.64
C GLU A 36 -35.12 -0.43 -8.06
N ASP A 37 -36.45 -0.55 -8.15
CA ASP A 37 -37.23 -0.35 -9.37
C ASP A 37 -36.94 1.05 -9.91
N ASP A 38 -36.27 1.15 -11.06
CA ASP A 38 -36.13 2.39 -11.82
C ASP A 38 -37.28 2.44 -12.85
N PRO A 39 -38.28 3.33 -12.67
CA PRO A 39 -39.43 3.42 -13.56
C PRO A 39 -39.09 4.33 -14.75
N ASP A 40 -39.33 3.81 -15.95
CA ASP A 40 -39.83 4.55 -17.12
C ASP A 40 -39.29 5.99 -17.31
N ASP A 41 -38.14 6.14 -17.98
CA ASP A 41 -37.79 7.37 -18.70
C ASP A 41 -37.93 7.13 -20.21
N ASP A 42 -39.19 7.08 -20.60
CA ASP A 42 -39.82 7.76 -21.72
C ASP A 42 -38.92 8.25 -22.90
N ASP A 43 -39.21 7.62 -24.04
CA ASP A 43 -38.97 8.04 -25.41
C ASP A 43 -39.14 9.56 -25.66
N GLU A 44 -38.04 10.29 -25.89
CA GLU A 44 -38.07 11.59 -26.59
C GLU A 44 -37.46 11.45 -27.99
N LEU A 45 -38.40 11.23 -28.93
CA LEU A 45 -38.30 11.42 -30.37
C LEU A 45 -37.82 12.84 -30.74
N PHE A 46 -36.61 12.96 -31.30
CA PHE A 46 -36.26 14.05 -32.22
C PHE A 46 -35.95 13.41 -33.58
N ALA A 47 -36.92 13.23 -34.47
CA ALA A 47 -37.54 14.26 -35.31
C ALA A 47 -36.52 15.02 -36.18
N ASP A 48 -36.37 14.51 -37.41
CA ASP A 48 -36.19 15.23 -38.67
C ASP A 48 -35.34 16.52 -38.67
N SER A 49 -34.19 16.44 -39.32
CA SER A 49 -33.67 17.56 -40.11
C SER A 49 -33.38 17.07 -41.53
N PRO A 50 -34.15 17.51 -42.53
CA PRO A 50 -33.86 17.22 -43.92
C PRO A 50 -32.78 18.16 -44.45
N ASP A 51 -31.85 17.57 -45.20
CA ASP A 51 -31.44 17.97 -46.54
C ASP A 51 -31.17 19.47 -46.77
N GLU A 52 -29.89 19.82 -47.00
CA GLU A 52 -29.42 20.45 -48.25
C GLU A 52 -27.97 20.94 -48.14
N LEU A 53 -27.28 20.89 -49.28
CA LEU A 53 -25.99 21.47 -49.68
C LEU A 53 -24.81 20.49 -49.59
N ASP A 54 -24.56 19.70 -50.65
CA ASP A 54 -23.94 20.13 -51.91
C ASP A 54 -22.54 20.69 -51.68
N ASP A 55 -21.56 19.78 -51.55
CA ASP A 55 -20.15 20.09 -51.75
C ASP A 55 -19.55 19.01 -52.65
N GLU A 56 -19.78 19.20 -53.96
CA GLU A 56 -19.00 18.58 -55.03
C GLU A 56 -17.55 19.08 -54.95
N THR A 57 -16.77 18.52 -54.03
CA THR A 57 -15.30 18.48 -54.17
C THR A 57 -14.93 17.15 -54.80
N GLU A 58 -15.00 17.13 -56.13
CA GLU A 58 -14.16 16.29 -56.97
C GLU A 58 -12.70 16.66 -56.70
N ASP A 59 -12.03 15.87 -55.86
CA ASP A 59 -10.59 15.63 -55.99
C ASP A 59 -10.38 14.12 -55.81
N GLU A 60 -10.46 13.45 -56.96
CA GLU A 60 -10.06 12.07 -57.22
C GLU A 60 -8.56 11.91 -56.97
N ASP A 61 -8.16 11.78 -55.71
CA ASP A 61 -6.99 11.00 -55.35
C ASP A 61 -7.51 9.84 -54.50
N ASP A 62 -8.13 8.87 -55.19
CA ASP A 62 -8.20 7.46 -54.78
C ASP A 62 -6.74 6.98 -54.62
N GLU A 63 -6.07 7.44 -53.55
CA GLU A 63 -4.99 6.66 -52.96
C GLU A 63 -5.68 5.37 -52.56
N GLU A 64 -5.39 4.32 -53.33
CA GLU A 64 -5.74 2.94 -53.06
C GLU A 64 -5.58 2.72 -51.55
N ASP A 65 -6.71 2.82 -50.83
CA ASP A 65 -6.90 2.16 -49.56
C ASP A 65 -6.68 0.69 -49.93
N ASP A 66 -5.41 0.28 -49.85
CA ASP A 66 -5.00 -1.10 -49.70
C ASP A 66 -5.71 -1.54 -48.43
N ASP A 67 -6.99 -1.86 -48.57
CA ASP A 67 -7.81 -2.64 -47.67
C ASP A 67 -7.01 -3.90 -47.47
N VAL A 68 -6.13 -3.86 -46.47
CA VAL A 68 -5.24 -4.93 -46.06
C VAL A 68 -6.14 -6.13 -45.84
N LEU A 69 -6.22 -6.97 -46.86
CA LEU A 69 -7.11 -8.11 -46.95
C LEU A 69 -6.89 -8.99 -45.72
N GLY A 70 -7.74 -8.79 -44.72
CA GLY A 70 -7.88 -9.59 -43.51
C GLY A 70 -6.58 -10.21 -43.02
N GLU A 71 -5.62 -9.38 -42.59
CA GLU A 71 -4.43 -9.88 -41.89
C GLU A 71 -4.89 -10.87 -40.82
N SER A 72 -4.37 -12.09 -40.90
CA SER A 72 -4.86 -13.13 -39.99
C SER A 72 -4.58 -12.71 -38.54
N PRO A 73 -5.45 -13.06 -37.57
CA PRO A 73 -5.18 -12.74 -36.16
C PRO A 73 -3.80 -13.23 -35.68
N ILE A 74 -3.25 -14.26 -36.32
CA ILE A 74 -1.92 -14.81 -36.04
C ILE A 74 -0.82 -13.91 -36.59
N GLU A 75 -0.94 -13.39 -37.80
CA GLU A 75 0.04 -12.45 -38.37
C GLU A 75 0.04 -11.13 -37.60
N LYS A 76 -1.14 -10.64 -37.22
CA LYS A 76 -1.27 -9.46 -36.36
C LYS A 76 -0.55 -9.66 -35.03
N ALA A 77 -0.82 -10.76 -34.33
CA ALA A 77 -0.15 -11.08 -33.07
C ALA A 77 1.37 -11.20 -33.22
N LYS A 78 1.86 -11.76 -34.33
CA LYS A 78 3.29 -11.90 -34.57
C LYS A 78 3.97 -10.55 -34.84
N ARG A 79 3.34 -9.67 -35.62
CA ARG A 79 3.84 -8.30 -35.84
C ARG A 79 3.85 -7.51 -34.53
N GLU A 80 2.76 -7.60 -33.77
CA GLU A 80 2.66 -6.98 -32.44
C GLU A 80 3.78 -7.47 -31.49
N GLU A 81 4.09 -8.76 -31.50
CA GLU A 81 5.20 -9.32 -30.74
C GLU A 81 6.57 -8.80 -31.21
N GLU A 82 6.77 -8.67 -32.52
CA GLU A 82 8.01 -8.12 -33.11
C GLU A 82 8.19 -6.64 -32.74
N GLU A 83 7.13 -5.84 -32.83
CA GLU A 83 7.10 -4.44 -32.39
C GLU A 83 7.39 -4.31 -30.88
N ALA A 84 6.78 -5.15 -30.05
CA ALA A 84 7.03 -5.17 -28.62
C ALA A 84 8.50 -5.52 -28.31
N ASN A 85 9.08 -6.48 -29.04
CA ASN A 85 10.48 -6.88 -28.88
C ASN A 85 11.47 -5.82 -29.38
N ALA A 86 11.11 -5.03 -30.39
CA ALA A 86 11.95 -3.94 -30.92
C ALA A 86 12.25 -2.86 -29.86
N VAL A 87 11.32 -2.62 -28.93
CA VAL A 87 11.53 -1.68 -27.80
C VAL A 87 12.71 -2.09 -26.90
N ASP A 88 13.05 -3.37 -26.93
CA ASP A 88 14.06 -4.01 -26.10
C ASP A 88 15.32 -4.41 -26.88
N GLU A 89 15.41 -4.08 -28.16
CA GLU A 89 16.52 -4.50 -29.04
C GLU A 89 17.88 -3.96 -28.56
N ASP A 90 17.92 -2.69 -28.14
CA ASP A 90 19.14 -2.02 -27.70
C ASP A 90 19.45 -2.17 -26.20
N LEU A 91 18.57 -2.87 -25.45
CA LEU A 91 18.68 -2.96 -23.99
C LEU A 91 19.37 -4.26 -23.56
N THR A 92 20.34 -4.14 -22.66
CA THR A 92 20.89 -5.31 -21.97
C THR A 92 19.85 -5.94 -21.02
N PRO A 93 19.95 -7.24 -20.69
CA PRO A 93 19.01 -7.89 -19.77
C PRO A 93 18.88 -7.17 -18.41
N THR A 94 19.98 -6.61 -17.90
CA THR A 94 19.98 -5.81 -16.68
C THR A 94 19.17 -4.53 -16.84
N GLN A 95 19.34 -3.82 -17.96
CA GLN A 95 18.57 -2.59 -18.23
C GLN A 95 17.09 -2.87 -18.43
N LYS A 96 16.71 -3.98 -19.10
CA LYS A 96 15.31 -4.41 -19.21
C LYS A 96 14.70 -4.62 -17.83
N LYS A 97 15.42 -5.32 -16.95
CA LYS A 97 15.00 -5.57 -15.58
C LYS A 97 14.87 -4.28 -14.76
N ASP A 98 15.84 -3.38 -14.86
CA ASP A 98 15.81 -2.08 -14.17
C ASP A 98 14.63 -1.24 -14.66
N ARG A 99 14.38 -1.20 -15.98
CA ARG A 99 13.24 -0.50 -16.60
C ARG A 99 11.91 -1.06 -16.12
N MET A 100 11.74 -2.38 -16.17
CA MET A 100 10.51 -3.05 -15.72
C MET A 100 10.27 -2.84 -14.22
N SER A 101 11.33 -2.92 -13.40
CA SER A 101 11.26 -2.67 -11.95
C SER A 101 10.87 -1.22 -11.64
N ALA A 102 11.45 -0.25 -12.35
CA ALA A 102 11.08 1.16 -12.23
C ALA A 102 9.61 1.37 -12.59
N CYS A 103 9.13 0.80 -13.70
CA CYS A 103 7.74 0.92 -14.11
C CYS A 103 6.75 0.26 -13.14
N LEU A 104 7.12 -0.87 -12.54
CA LEU A 104 6.35 -1.48 -11.48
C LEU A 104 6.23 -0.55 -10.25
N SER A 105 7.32 0.11 -9.85
CA SER A 105 7.30 1.07 -8.74
C SER A 105 6.46 2.31 -9.07
N VAL A 106 6.64 2.88 -10.26
CA VAL A 106 5.90 4.06 -10.73
C VAL A 106 4.40 3.77 -10.79
N ALA A 107 4.00 2.66 -11.40
CA ALA A 107 2.59 2.29 -11.52
C ALA A 107 1.93 2.11 -10.14
N ARG A 108 2.60 1.45 -9.19
CA ARG A 108 2.07 1.28 -7.83
C ARG A 108 1.90 2.61 -7.09
N ILE A 109 2.89 3.49 -7.19
CA ILE A 109 2.85 4.78 -6.50
C ILE A 109 1.78 5.67 -7.11
N HIS A 110 1.66 5.69 -8.43
CA HIS A 110 0.60 6.41 -9.14
C HIS A 110 -0.77 5.88 -8.74
N PHE A 111 -0.97 4.56 -8.79
CA PHE A 111 -2.21 3.93 -8.36
C PHE A 111 -2.59 4.31 -6.93
N ASN A 112 -1.65 4.24 -5.98
CA ASN A 112 -1.92 4.59 -4.57
C ASN A 112 -2.26 6.08 -4.37
N ARG A 113 -1.72 6.98 -5.20
CA ARG A 113 -2.01 8.43 -5.11
C ARG A 113 -3.34 8.81 -5.72
N HIS A 114 -3.74 8.10 -6.78
CA HIS A 114 -4.96 8.34 -7.53
C HIS A 114 -6.05 7.30 -7.26
N GLU A 115 -5.96 6.55 -6.17
CA GLU A 115 -6.95 5.51 -5.84
C GLU A 115 -8.38 6.07 -5.86
N GLY A 116 -8.56 7.32 -5.41
CA GLY A 116 -9.84 8.02 -5.46
C GLY A 116 -10.32 8.32 -6.89
N ASP A 117 -9.43 8.76 -7.78
CA ASP A 117 -9.76 9.11 -9.16
C ASP A 117 -9.98 7.85 -10.03
N LEU A 118 -9.28 6.77 -9.71
CA LEU A 118 -9.35 5.49 -10.44
C LEU A 118 -10.57 4.66 -10.05
N LYS A 119 -11.29 5.03 -8.99
CA LYS A 119 -12.46 4.29 -8.51
C LYS A 119 -13.55 4.23 -9.57
N ASP A 120 -13.84 5.35 -10.23
CA ASP A 120 -14.86 5.42 -11.28
C ASP A 120 -14.46 4.53 -12.48
N THR A 121 -13.16 4.50 -12.83
CA THR A 121 -12.63 3.62 -13.87
C THR A 121 -12.71 2.14 -13.47
N ILE A 122 -12.45 1.81 -12.20
CA ILE A 122 -12.59 0.45 -11.67
C ILE A 122 -14.06 0.01 -11.74
N ASP A 123 -15.00 0.86 -11.32
CA ASP A 123 -16.43 0.58 -11.36
C ASP A 123 -16.91 0.41 -12.82
N GLU A 124 -16.40 1.22 -13.76
CA GLU A 124 -16.67 1.06 -15.19
C GLU A 124 -16.17 -0.30 -15.72
N ILE A 125 -14.93 -0.70 -15.41
CA ILE A 125 -14.36 -2.00 -15.83
C ILE A 125 -15.17 -3.16 -15.24
N MET A 126 -15.57 -3.05 -13.97
CA MET A 126 -16.40 -4.05 -13.31
C MET A 126 -17.76 -4.20 -14.01
N ASN A 127 -18.40 -3.07 -14.34
CA ASN A 127 -19.71 -3.07 -14.99
C ASN A 127 -19.65 -3.57 -16.45
N GLN A 128 -18.60 -3.21 -17.19
CA GLN A 128 -18.44 -3.62 -18.59
C GLN A 128 -18.05 -5.09 -18.74
N HIS A 129 -17.20 -5.61 -17.86
CA HIS A 129 -16.62 -6.95 -17.99
C HIS A 129 -17.16 -7.98 -16.99
N GLY A 130 -17.95 -7.55 -15.99
CA GLY A 130 -18.46 -8.44 -14.94
C GLY A 130 -17.36 -9.04 -14.05
N VAL A 131 -16.26 -8.31 -13.87
CA VAL A 131 -15.09 -8.76 -13.09
C VAL A 131 -15.15 -8.27 -11.63
N GLN A 132 -14.41 -8.93 -10.75
CA GLN A 132 -14.29 -8.46 -9.36
C GLN A 132 -13.38 -7.23 -9.26
N THR A 133 -13.55 -6.44 -8.21
CA THR A 133 -12.77 -5.22 -7.94
C THR A 133 -11.26 -5.49 -7.98
N GLU A 134 -10.79 -6.56 -7.32
CA GLU A 134 -9.38 -6.94 -7.33
C GLU A 134 -8.85 -7.26 -8.75
N GLN A 135 -9.68 -7.86 -9.61
CA GLN A 135 -9.30 -8.16 -10.99
C GLN A 135 -9.24 -6.89 -11.84
N ALA A 136 -10.20 -5.97 -11.65
CA ALA A 136 -10.19 -4.67 -12.32
C ALA A 136 -8.97 -3.83 -11.92
N ILE A 137 -8.63 -3.81 -10.62
CA ILE A 137 -7.41 -3.18 -10.10
C ILE A 137 -6.16 -3.81 -10.73
N GLN A 138 -6.08 -5.13 -10.77
CA GLN A 138 -4.94 -5.82 -11.37
C GLN A 138 -4.82 -5.51 -12.86
N PHE A 139 -5.94 -5.49 -13.60
CA PHE A 139 -5.97 -5.11 -15.01
C PHE A 139 -5.44 -3.70 -15.23
N LEU A 140 -5.90 -2.74 -14.44
CA LEU A 140 -5.47 -1.35 -14.51
C LEU A 140 -3.98 -1.18 -14.19
N GLN A 141 -3.50 -1.83 -13.13
CA GLN A 141 -2.08 -1.82 -12.76
C GLN A 141 -1.20 -2.41 -13.88
N MET A 142 -1.62 -3.52 -14.48
CA MET A 142 -0.90 -4.13 -15.60
C MET A 142 -0.86 -3.21 -16.82
N GLY A 143 -1.97 -2.50 -17.11
CA GLY A 143 -2.02 -1.47 -18.14
C GLY A 143 -1.03 -0.33 -17.89
N MET A 144 -0.97 0.18 -16.67
CA MET A 144 0.00 1.21 -16.27
C MET A 144 1.45 0.75 -16.39
N ILE A 145 1.76 -0.48 -15.93
CA ILE A 145 3.11 -1.04 -16.05
C ILE A 145 3.50 -1.17 -17.53
N ARG A 146 2.58 -1.65 -18.37
CA ARG A 146 2.77 -1.76 -19.84
C ARG A 146 3.06 -0.40 -20.46
N ASN A 147 2.22 0.58 -20.20
CA ASN A 147 2.37 1.91 -20.78
C ASN A 147 3.68 2.55 -20.31
N CYS A 148 3.99 2.50 -19.01
CA CYS A 148 5.29 2.94 -18.52
C CYS A 148 6.43 2.23 -19.24
N TYR A 149 6.36 0.91 -19.39
CA TYR A 149 7.45 0.15 -19.99
C TYR A 149 7.72 0.61 -21.42
N PHE A 150 6.69 0.82 -22.23
CA PHE A 150 6.86 1.28 -23.60
C PHE A 150 7.29 2.74 -23.73
N TYR A 151 6.79 3.63 -22.86
CA TYR A 151 7.00 5.07 -23.00
C TYR A 151 8.11 5.66 -22.11
N ILE A 152 8.67 4.89 -21.17
CA ILE A 152 9.79 5.37 -20.36
C ILE A 152 11.05 5.52 -21.22
N THR A 153 11.45 6.76 -21.50
CA THR A 153 12.64 7.03 -22.31
C THR A 153 13.94 6.81 -21.52
N PRO A 154 15.09 6.65 -22.18
CA PRO A 154 16.38 6.54 -21.50
C PRO A 154 16.68 7.73 -20.56
N GLU A 155 16.24 8.93 -20.93
CA GLU A 155 16.36 10.13 -20.09
C GLU A 155 15.49 10.02 -18.83
N LEU A 156 14.25 9.55 -18.98
CA LEU A 156 13.36 9.29 -17.84
C LEU A 156 13.93 8.23 -16.91
N MET A 157 14.52 7.19 -17.47
CA MET A 157 15.16 6.14 -16.71
C MET A 157 16.40 6.67 -15.98
N SER A 158 17.19 7.54 -16.62
CA SER A 158 18.33 8.21 -15.99
C SER A 158 17.90 9.11 -14.83
N ASP A 159 16.83 9.89 -15.02
CA ASP A 159 16.23 10.71 -13.97
C ASP A 159 15.78 9.85 -12.78
N TYR A 160 15.05 8.76 -13.05
CA TYR A 160 14.60 7.80 -12.05
C TYR A 160 15.79 7.18 -11.28
N GLN A 161 16.83 6.74 -11.98
CA GLN A 161 18.02 6.15 -11.35
C GLN A 161 18.80 7.17 -10.49
N SER A 162 18.84 8.44 -10.92
CA SER A 162 19.54 9.50 -10.20
C SER A 162 18.83 9.89 -8.90
N SER A 163 17.50 9.93 -8.92
CA SER A 163 16.69 10.31 -7.77
C SER A 163 15.27 9.75 -7.89
N PRO A 164 15.02 8.50 -7.44
CA PRO A 164 13.70 7.89 -7.53
C PRO A 164 12.64 8.73 -6.82
N ALA A 165 12.96 9.23 -5.61
CA ALA A 165 12.03 10.05 -4.82
C ALA A 165 11.58 11.31 -5.57
N LYS A 166 12.52 12.02 -6.21
CA LYS A 166 12.20 13.26 -6.94
C LYS A 166 11.45 12.97 -8.24
N PHE A 167 11.84 11.92 -8.97
CA PHE A 167 11.10 11.48 -10.15
C PHE A 167 9.64 11.17 -9.79
N LEU A 168 9.46 10.45 -8.66
CA LEU A 168 8.16 10.09 -8.14
C LEU A 168 7.35 11.29 -7.62
N GLU A 169 7.94 12.46 -7.40
CA GLU A 169 7.20 13.68 -7.02
C GLU A 169 6.59 14.40 -8.25
N ASP A 170 7.07 14.11 -9.46
CA ASP A 170 6.61 14.76 -10.69
C ASP A 170 5.40 14.01 -11.30
N ASP A 171 4.25 14.24 -10.67
CA ASP A 171 3.01 13.52 -10.99
C ASP A 171 2.49 13.78 -12.41
N ALA A 172 2.70 14.99 -12.95
CA ALA A 172 2.31 15.33 -14.31
C ALA A 172 3.09 14.50 -15.34
N LYS A 173 4.39 14.31 -15.10
CA LYS A 173 5.27 13.52 -15.96
C LYS A 173 4.90 12.04 -15.94
N ILE A 174 4.58 11.51 -14.76
CA ILE A 174 4.13 10.12 -14.58
C ILE A 174 2.78 9.90 -15.27
N THR A 175 1.81 10.77 -15.00
CA THR A 175 0.47 10.70 -15.59
C THR A 175 0.52 10.77 -17.11
N ALA A 176 1.35 11.66 -17.69
CA ALA A 176 1.52 11.74 -19.14
C ALA A 176 2.04 10.43 -19.75
N MET A 177 2.94 9.73 -19.06
CA MET A 177 3.52 8.46 -19.53
C MET A 177 2.54 7.28 -19.36
N LEU A 178 1.78 7.25 -18.26
CA LEU A 178 0.84 6.16 -17.95
C LEU A 178 -0.45 6.25 -18.76
N ASN A 179 -0.91 7.45 -19.06
CA ASN A 179 -2.15 7.72 -19.80
C ASN A 179 -1.92 8.00 -21.28
N THR A 180 -0.73 7.74 -21.82
CA THR A 180 -0.50 7.81 -23.27
C THR A 180 -1.49 6.89 -23.96
N ASP A 181 -2.15 7.41 -25.00
CA ASP A 181 -3.12 6.64 -25.77
C ASP A 181 -2.46 5.32 -26.24
N PRO A 182 -3.06 4.15 -25.93
CA PRO A 182 -2.54 2.87 -26.39
C PRO A 182 -2.41 2.78 -27.92
N SER A 183 -3.10 3.63 -28.68
CA SER A 183 -2.96 3.75 -30.14
C SER A 183 -1.61 4.35 -30.59
N SER A 184 -0.93 5.09 -29.70
CA SER A 184 0.30 5.86 -30.03
C SER A 184 1.58 5.04 -29.91
N GLY A 185 1.50 3.78 -29.48
CA GLY A 185 2.62 2.91 -29.16
C GLY A 185 2.50 1.56 -29.85
N PRO A 186 3.39 0.60 -29.53
CA PRO A 186 3.26 -0.77 -30.01
C PRO A 186 1.84 -1.25 -29.72
N SER A 187 1.11 -1.55 -30.79
CA SER A 187 -0.32 -1.88 -30.76
C SER A 187 -0.62 -3.13 -29.91
N GLY A 188 0.44 -3.88 -29.57
CA GLY A 188 0.40 -5.18 -28.93
C GLY A 188 0.57 -5.23 -27.41
N GLN A 189 0.09 -6.33 -26.86
CA GLN A 189 0.41 -6.80 -25.52
C GLN A 189 1.94 -6.87 -25.32
N MET A 190 2.40 -6.89 -24.07
CA MET A 190 3.82 -7.18 -23.80
C MET A 190 4.22 -8.49 -24.47
N SER A 191 5.45 -8.55 -25.00
CA SER A 191 5.95 -9.82 -25.55
C SER A 191 6.05 -10.88 -24.43
N PRO A 192 6.00 -12.18 -24.76
CA PRO A 192 6.10 -13.24 -23.76
C PRO A 192 7.36 -13.12 -22.87
N GLN A 193 8.46 -12.63 -23.44
CA GLN A 193 9.73 -12.42 -22.71
C GLN A 193 9.63 -11.25 -21.73
N GLN A 194 8.96 -10.16 -22.12
CA GLN A 194 8.70 -9.02 -21.23
C GLN A 194 7.78 -9.41 -20.09
N PHE A 195 6.78 -10.25 -20.36
CA PHE A 195 5.88 -10.76 -19.35
C PHE A 195 6.59 -11.70 -18.36
N GLU A 196 7.44 -12.62 -18.84
CA GLU A 196 8.26 -13.48 -17.99
C GLU A 196 9.19 -12.66 -17.08
N LEU A 197 9.78 -11.57 -17.60
CA LEU A 197 10.59 -10.65 -16.82
C LEU A 197 9.78 -9.98 -15.70
N LEU A 198 8.54 -9.55 -15.99
CA LEU A 198 7.66 -8.97 -14.98
C LEU A 198 7.30 -10.00 -13.90
N GLU A 199 6.99 -11.25 -14.28
CA GLU A 199 6.75 -12.34 -13.32
C GLU A 199 7.97 -12.60 -12.43
N GLU A 200 9.18 -12.59 -12.99
CA GLU A 200 10.42 -12.73 -12.24
C GLU A 200 10.55 -11.63 -11.17
N ILE A 201 10.27 -10.39 -11.56
CA ILE A 201 10.35 -9.23 -10.66
C ILE A 201 9.30 -9.36 -9.55
N LEU A 202 8.03 -9.63 -9.89
CA LEU A 202 6.95 -9.81 -8.91
C LEU A 202 7.27 -10.94 -7.91
N LYS A 203 7.81 -12.06 -8.40
CA LYS A 203 8.23 -13.18 -7.55
C LYS A 203 9.40 -12.79 -6.65
N SER A 204 10.35 -12.01 -7.17
CA SER A 204 11.49 -11.53 -6.38
C SER A 204 11.07 -10.58 -5.26
N GLU A 205 10.10 -9.69 -5.51
CA GLU A 205 9.54 -8.80 -4.49
C GLU A 205 8.74 -9.57 -3.43
N ALA A 206 7.90 -10.53 -3.85
CA ALA A 206 7.16 -11.39 -2.94
C ALA A 206 8.09 -12.18 -2.01
N SER A 207 9.24 -12.63 -2.53
CA SER A 207 10.22 -13.39 -1.75
C SER A 207 11.12 -12.54 -0.85
N SER A 208 11.39 -11.30 -1.24
CA SER A 208 12.34 -10.45 -0.53
C SER A 208 11.74 -9.79 0.72
N GLY A 209 10.41 -9.79 0.88
CA GLY A 209 9.73 -9.16 2.03
C GLY A 209 10.00 -7.65 2.17
N ALA A 210 10.79 -7.09 1.25
CA ALA A 210 11.16 -5.71 1.12
C ALA A 210 10.29 -5.14 0.01
N ALA A 211 8.99 -5.03 0.28
CA ALA A 211 8.12 -4.21 -0.55
C ALA A 211 8.73 -2.80 -0.57
N VAL A 212 9.20 -2.37 -1.74
CA VAL A 212 9.69 -1.01 -2.00
C VAL A 212 8.45 -0.10 -2.07
N GLY A 213 7.88 0.13 -0.90
CA GLY A 213 6.81 1.07 -0.60
C GLY A 213 7.05 1.53 0.82
N LEU A 214 6.60 2.73 1.17
CA LEU A 214 6.65 3.20 2.57
C LEU A 214 6.17 2.07 3.49
N PRO A 215 6.96 1.64 4.49
CA PRO A 215 6.60 0.53 5.35
C PRO A 215 5.27 0.86 6.03
N GLY A 216 4.19 0.29 5.52
CA GLY A 216 2.83 0.66 5.89
C GLY A 216 1.82 0.60 4.74
N ASP A 217 2.19 0.87 3.49
CA ASP A 217 1.18 1.02 2.42
C ASP A 217 0.47 -0.27 2.03
N SER A 218 1.19 -1.39 2.05
CA SER A 218 0.63 -2.72 1.75
C SER A 218 -0.07 -3.38 2.94
N MET A 219 -0.15 -2.71 4.10
CA MET A 219 -0.88 -3.26 5.25
C MET A 219 -2.36 -2.99 5.09
N THR A 220 -3.18 -4.04 5.24
CA THR A 220 -4.64 -3.89 5.31
C THR A 220 -5.00 -2.85 6.37
N SER A 221 -6.12 -2.13 6.22
CA SER A 221 -6.55 -1.10 7.17
C SER A 221 -6.55 -1.58 8.62
N LEU A 222 -6.85 -2.87 8.82
CA LEU A 222 -6.78 -3.53 10.13
C LEU A 222 -5.34 -3.69 10.65
N GLN A 223 -4.38 -4.09 9.81
CA GLN A 223 -2.97 -4.14 10.19
C GLN A 223 -2.41 -2.74 10.49
N LYS A 224 -2.77 -1.73 9.69
CA LYS A 224 -2.41 -0.32 9.96
C LYS A 224 -2.93 0.12 11.34
N ALA A 225 -4.18 -0.19 11.66
CA ALA A 225 -4.78 0.14 12.96
C ALA A 225 -4.09 -0.57 14.14
N VAL A 226 -3.79 -1.88 14.00
CA VAL A 226 -3.07 -2.64 15.03
C VAL A 226 -1.65 -2.11 15.24
N TYR A 227 -0.96 -1.76 14.16
CA TYR A 227 0.38 -1.17 14.23
C TYR A 227 0.36 0.17 14.97
N MET A 228 -0.57 1.07 14.60
CA MET A 228 -0.77 2.35 15.29
C MET A 228 -1.07 2.15 16.78
N LEU A 229 -1.93 1.20 17.12
CA LEU A 229 -2.28 0.88 18.51
C LEU A 229 -1.07 0.36 19.30
N GLY A 230 -0.21 -0.45 18.67
CA GLY A 230 1.04 -0.92 19.24
C GLY A 230 2.04 0.20 19.52
N VAL A 231 2.22 1.13 18.56
CA VAL A 231 3.09 2.30 18.72
C VAL A 231 2.58 3.20 19.86
N PHE A 232 1.27 3.48 19.88
CA PHE A 232 0.65 4.24 20.97
C PHE A 232 0.84 3.57 22.33
N ALA A 233 0.62 2.26 22.43
CA ALA A 233 0.82 1.51 23.67
C ALA A 233 2.28 1.57 24.15
N ALA A 234 3.26 1.56 23.24
CA ALA A 234 4.67 1.70 23.60
C ALA A 234 4.97 3.09 24.17
N PHE A 235 4.52 4.16 23.51
CA PHE A 235 4.74 5.54 23.99
C PHE A 235 4.03 5.81 25.32
N PHE A 236 2.75 5.45 25.44
CA PHE A 236 2.00 5.60 26.68
C PHE A 236 2.52 4.69 27.79
N GLY A 237 2.98 3.49 27.46
CA GLY A 237 3.59 2.56 28.41
C GLY A 237 4.88 3.12 29.02
N VAL A 238 5.75 3.71 28.21
CA VAL A 238 6.99 4.36 28.69
C VAL A 238 6.67 5.59 29.54
N ALA A 239 5.72 6.43 29.11
CA ALA A 239 5.29 7.59 29.87
C ALA A 239 4.72 7.18 31.24
N ALA A 240 3.77 6.26 31.28
CA ALA A 240 3.16 5.77 32.52
C ALA A 240 4.19 5.13 33.46
N TYR A 241 5.16 4.38 32.91
CA TYR A 241 6.26 3.81 33.68
C TYR A 241 7.15 4.89 34.32
N ALA A 242 7.47 5.94 33.56
CA ALA A 242 8.26 7.07 34.06
C ALA A 242 7.52 7.81 35.20
N THR A 243 6.22 8.07 35.05
CA THR A 243 5.40 8.73 36.10
C THR A 243 5.33 7.87 37.36
N LYS A 244 5.12 6.56 37.21
CA LYS A 244 5.09 5.63 38.36
C LYS A 244 6.44 5.59 39.09
N ARG A 245 7.55 5.64 38.35
CA ARG A 245 8.89 5.68 38.93
C ARG A 245 9.16 6.99 39.69
N LEU A 246 8.67 8.12 39.19
CA LEU A 246 8.75 9.43 39.85
C LEU A 246 7.97 9.42 41.18
N ILE A 247 6.73 8.93 41.18
CA ILE A 247 5.90 8.85 42.40
C ILE A 247 6.57 7.94 43.45
N GLN A 248 7.13 6.79 43.05
CA GLN A 248 7.84 5.90 43.97
C GLN A 248 9.15 6.48 44.53
N GLN A 249 9.76 7.45 43.83
CA GLN A 249 10.94 8.15 44.35
C GLN A 249 10.57 9.24 45.36
N GLU A 250 9.44 9.94 45.16
CA GLU A 250 8.92 10.90 46.16
C GLU A 250 8.43 10.18 47.43
N GLU A 251 7.84 8.99 47.30
CA GLU A 251 7.47 8.12 48.43
C GLU A 251 8.64 7.33 49.03
N GLY A 252 9.88 7.78 48.82
CA GLY A 252 11.11 7.02 49.04
C GLY A 252 11.16 6.21 50.37
N PRO A 253 11.95 5.12 50.40
CA PRO A 253 12.05 4.16 51.52
C PRO A 253 12.61 4.75 52.85
N SER A 254 12.73 6.07 52.98
CA SER A 254 13.23 6.76 54.18
C SER A 254 12.31 6.63 55.40
N LYS A 255 11.08 6.12 55.26
CA LYS A 255 10.16 5.87 56.40
C LYS A 255 9.99 4.40 56.82
N LYS A 256 10.89 3.49 56.41
CA LYS A 256 10.97 2.12 56.99
C LYS A 256 12.27 1.88 57.79
N LYS A 257 12.66 2.87 58.60
CA LYS A 257 13.31 2.63 59.90
C LYS A 257 12.40 3.15 61.01
N SER A 258 11.16 2.68 61.10
CA SER A 258 10.35 2.89 62.30
C SER A 258 9.77 1.56 62.79
N HIS A 259 10.22 1.22 63.99
CA HIS A 259 9.53 0.41 64.98
C HIS A 259 9.00 -0.97 64.60
N THR A 260 9.90 -1.95 64.76
CA THR A 260 9.54 -3.19 65.46
C THR A 260 8.78 -2.85 66.75
N SER A 261 7.55 -3.36 66.86
CA SER A 261 6.62 -3.21 68.00
C SER A 261 7.16 -3.72 69.34
N LYS A 262 8.39 -4.25 69.37
CA LYS A 262 9.10 -4.67 70.58
C LYS A 262 10.01 -3.57 71.18
N SER A 263 10.43 -2.56 70.39
CA SER A 263 11.30 -1.46 70.87
C SER A 263 10.53 -0.37 71.64
N LEU A 264 9.32 -0.02 71.19
CA LEU A 264 8.47 1.02 71.82
C LEU A 264 8.06 0.68 73.25
N LYS A 265 8.01 -0.61 73.61
CA LYS A 265 7.73 -1.06 74.99
C LYS A 265 8.95 -0.96 75.91
N HIS A 266 10.18 -1.00 75.39
CA HIS A 266 11.38 -0.91 76.23
C HIS A 266 11.72 0.56 76.55
N GLU A 267 11.51 1.45 75.59
CA GLU A 267 11.75 2.88 75.73
C GLU A 267 10.76 3.52 76.74
N LYS A 268 9.46 3.22 76.62
CA LYS A 268 8.45 3.63 77.62
C LYS A 268 8.72 3.08 79.03
N LYS A 269 9.38 1.92 79.15
CA LYS A 269 9.72 1.32 80.46
C LYS A 269 10.98 1.94 81.07
N MET A 270 11.87 2.48 80.25
CA MET A 270 13.08 3.20 80.68
C MET A 270 12.74 4.64 81.10
N GLU A 271 11.87 5.33 80.37
CA GLU A 271 11.39 6.67 80.75
C GLU A 271 10.60 6.66 82.07
N ALA A 272 9.74 5.67 82.29
CA ALA A 272 9.01 5.52 83.55
C ALA A 272 9.94 5.22 84.76
N ARG A 273 11.15 4.69 84.52
CA ARG A 273 12.15 4.46 85.58
C ARG A 273 13.04 5.68 85.82
N ALA A 274 13.28 6.50 84.81
CA ALA A 274 13.99 7.78 84.97
C ALA A 274 13.13 8.81 85.72
N ALA A 275 11.84 8.92 85.41
CA ALA A 275 10.93 9.86 86.08
C ALA A 275 10.65 9.52 87.56
N LYS A 276 10.84 8.27 87.98
CA LYS A 276 10.72 7.87 89.39
C LYS A 276 11.97 8.20 90.22
N LYS A 277 13.12 8.46 89.60
CA LYS A 277 14.36 8.83 90.32
C LYS A 277 14.47 10.33 90.59
N THR A 278 13.78 11.18 89.83
CA THR A 278 13.77 12.64 90.02
C THR A 278 12.76 13.15 91.06
N LYS A 279 11.88 12.29 91.59
CA LYS A 279 10.93 12.62 92.68
C LYS A 279 11.38 12.17 94.07
N ALA A 280 12.59 11.64 94.21
CA ALA A 280 13.12 11.11 95.47
C ALA A 280 14.32 11.90 96.01
N ASN A 281 14.44 13.17 95.63
CA ASN A 281 15.38 14.13 96.22
C ASN A 281 14.61 15.34 96.72
#